data_AF-A0A2A9HBB9-F1
#
_entry.id   AF-A0A2A9HBB9-F1
#
_cell.length_a   1.000
_cell.length_b   1.000
_cell.length_c   1.000
_cell.angle_alpha   90.00
_cell.angle_beta   90.00
_cell.angle_gamma   90.00
#
_symmetry.space_group_name_H-M   'P 1'
#
loop_
_entity.id
_entity.type
_entity.pdbx_description
1 polymer ?
#
loop_
_entity_poly.entity_id
_entity_poly.type
_entity_poly.pdbx_seq_one_letter_code
_entity_poly.pdbx_strand_id
1 'polypeptide(L)'
;MRATWVMGMLAGLALLAAGCGDNGGGYPDGLANDAYDLAAMSLLAEDLPPEFEKQTPGEFENEAWAAIFQTDDVEAKLRQLEAQGRLRNYVSLFGPKGLGPVLAVTAISTLYEDAGAAERSLREFACGLPIEANVRLEPQLVPAIGDGASGFLVRQFEEDAPTFVDATVCFRTGRVVHAVQATSVAGVEDIGFVIRLAERMLARTDAAFAKAEG
;
A
#
# COMPACT_ATOMS: atom_id res chain seq x y z
N MET A 1 13.39 42.22 -59.47
CA MET A 1 13.85 41.11 -60.33
C MET A 1 14.12 39.90 -59.44
N ARG A 2 13.53 38.73 -59.78
CA ARG A 2 13.88 37.31 -59.44
C ARG A 2 14.34 37.00 -57.99
N ALA A 3 13.56 36.34 -57.13
CA ALA A 3 13.18 34.91 -57.08
C ALA A 3 14.34 33.94 -56.77
N THR A 4 14.33 33.31 -55.58
CA THR A 4 14.40 31.84 -55.36
C THR A 4 14.32 31.46 -53.86
N TRP A 5 13.55 30.41 -53.59
CA TRP A 5 13.39 29.68 -52.32
C TRP A 5 14.59 28.77 -52.00
N VAL A 6 14.77 28.32 -50.74
CA VAL A 6 14.90 26.91 -50.31
C VAL A 6 14.81 26.80 -48.76
N MET A 7 14.08 25.76 -48.32
CA MET A 7 13.86 25.22 -46.96
C MET A 7 15.13 24.87 -46.16
N GLY A 8 15.01 24.81 -44.83
CA GLY A 8 16.01 24.14 -43.97
C GLY A 8 15.72 24.18 -42.46
N MET A 9 14.98 23.18 -41.99
CA MET A 9 15.08 22.46 -40.70
C MET A 9 15.62 23.12 -39.42
N LEU A 10 14.77 23.08 -38.38
CA LEU A 10 14.94 22.42 -37.07
C LEU A 10 16.18 22.69 -36.18
N ALA A 11 15.82 22.83 -34.90
CA ALA A 11 16.56 22.48 -33.68
C ALA A 11 17.39 23.58 -33.01
N GLY A 12 17.10 23.79 -31.73
CA GLY A 12 17.92 24.60 -30.84
C GLY A 12 17.22 24.84 -29.51
N LEU A 13 17.18 23.79 -28.68
CA LEU A 13 16.65 23.75 -27.32
C LEU A 13 16.89 25.06 -26.54
N ALA A 14 15.81 25.78 -26.21
CA ALA A 14 15.85 26.72 -25.10
C ALA A 14 15.73 25.90 -23.81
N LEU A 15 16.78 25.99 -23.00
CA LEU A 15 16.90 25.37 -21.68
C LEU A 15 15.63 25.61 -20.84
N LEU A 16 14.88 24.54 -20.57
CA LEU A 16 13.93 24.55 -19.48
C LEU A 16 14.75 24.60 -18.19
N ALA A 17 14.60 25.72 -17.50
CA ALA A 17 14.97 25.88 -16.11
C ALA A 17 14.44 24.67 -15.34
N ALA A 18 15.35 23.85 -14.83
CA ALA A 18 15.07 22.96 -13.73
C ALA A 18 14.72 23.85 -12.54
N GLY A 19 13.44 24.20 -12.45
CA GLY A 19 12.86 24.73 -11.22
C GLY A 19 13.03 23.66 -10.16
N CYS A 20 13.81 23.97 -9.13
CA CYS A 20 13.64 23.39 -7.82
C CYS A 20 12.22 23.77 -7.35
N GLY A 21 11.23 22.97 -7.75
CA GLY A 21 9.90 23.00 -7.17
C GLY A 21 9.91 22.08 -5.96
N ASP A 22 9.44 22.60 -4.83
CA ASP A 22 8.72 21.79 -3.84
C ASP A 22 7.69 20.95 -4.60
N ASN A 23 8.02 19.71 -4.96
CA ASN A 23 7.05 18.78 -5.52
C ASN A 23 6.23 18.19 -4.36
N GLY A 24 5.51 19.05 -3.65
CA GLY A 24 4.30 18.68 -2.91
C GLY A 24 3.12 18.45 -3.87
N GLY A 25 3.37 17.75 -4.97
CA GLY A 25 2.31 17.26 -5.86
C GLY A 25 1.67 16.07 -5.18
N GLY A 26 0.53 16.28 -4.54
CA GLY A 26 -0.24 15.19 -3.95
C GLY A 26 -0.60 14.14 -5.02
N TYR A 27 -0.72 12.90 -4.59
CA TYR A 27 -1.18 11.82 -5.47
C TYR A 27 -2.58 12.09 -6.00
N PRO A 28 -2.91 11.60 -7.22
CA PRO A 28 -4.20 11.87 -7.82
C PRO A 28 -5.34 11.27 -6.98
N ASP A 29 -6.40 12.05 -6.81
CA ASP A 29 -7.63 11.67 -6.10
C ASP A 29 -8.87 11.69 -7.03
N GLY A 30 -8.80 12.40 -8.16
CA GLY A 30 -9.90 12.54 -9.13
C GLY A 30 -10.01 11.44 -10.18
N LEU A 31 -9.15 10.41 -10.17
CA LEU A 31 -9.21 9.31 -11.15
C LEU A 31 -10.50 8.48 -10.97
N ALA A 32 -10.99 7.91 -12.07
CA ALA A 32 -12.04 6.90 -12.02
C ALA A 32 -11.56 5.65 -11.27
N ASN A 33 -12.47 4.92 -10.61
CA ASN A 33 -12.12 3.82 -9.71
C ASN A 33 -11.35 2.67 -10.41
N ASP A 34 -11.61 2.46 -11.69
CA ASP A 34 -10.97 1.46 -12.56
C ASP A 34 -9.57 1.89 -13.05
N ALA A 35 -9.26 3.20 -13.03
CA ALA A 35 -7.95 3.71 -13.36
C ALA A 35 -6.90 3.48 -12.26
N TYR A 36 -7.32 3.09 -11.05
CA TYR A 36 -6.39 2.68 -9.99
C TYR A 36 -5.97 1.21 -10.15
N ASP A 37 -4.80 0.98 -10.74
CA ASP A 37 -4.21 -0.37 -10.84
C ASP A 37 -3.55 -0.80 -9.52
N LEU A 38 -4.36 -1.30 -8.58
CA LEU A 38 -3.92 -1.74 -7.26
C LEU A 38 -2.92 -2.91 -7.33
N ALA A 39 -2.96 -3.71 -8.39
CA ALA A 39 -2.04 -4.82 -8.60
C ALA A 39 -0.64 -4.30 -8.98
N ALA A 40 -0.58 -3.30 -9.86
CA ALA A 40 0.68 -2.64 -10.22
C ALA A 40 1.33 -1.87 -9.06
N MET A 41 0.51 -1.37 -8.11
CA MET A 41 0.97 -0.71 -6.89
C MET A 41 1.46 -1.68 -5.81
N SER A 42 1.13 -2.98 -5.91
CA SER A 42 1.47 -3.96 -4.89
C SER A 42 2.92 -4.45 -4.99
N LEU A 43 3.47 -4.93 -3.87
CA LEU A 43 4.77 -5.61 -3.88
C LEU A 43 4.76 -6.82 -4.83
N LEU A 44 5.93 -7.13 -5.39
CA LEU A 44 6.25 -8.33 -6.14
C LEU A 44 7.34 -9.11 -5.43
N ALA A 45 7.52 -10.39 -5.80
CA ALA A 45 8.54 -11.25 -5.19
C ALA A 45 9.96 -10.67 -5.33
N GLU A 46 10.25 -9.96 -6.42
CA GLU A 46 11.54 -9.29 -6.67
C GLU A 46 11.84 -8.12 -5.72
N ASP A 47 10.85 -7.61 -5.00
CA ASP A 47 11.05 -6.56 -3.98
C ASP A 47 11.45 -7.14 -2.62
N LEU A 48 11.20 -8.45 -2.43
CA LEU A 48 11.51 -9.17 -1.21
C LEU A 48 12.88 -9.85 -1.31
N PRO A 49 13.46 -10.27 -0.16
CA PRO A 49 14.64 -11.13 -0.17
C PRO A 49 14.42 -12.40 -1.02
N PRO A 50 15.44 -12.92 -1.73
CA PRO A 50 15.32 -14.03 -2.70
C PRO A 50 14.70 -15.33 -2.17
N GLU A 51 14.70 -15.51 -0.84
CA GLU A 51 14.09 -16.62 -0.15
C GLU A 51 12.56 -16.54 -0.09
N PHE A 52 11.94 -15.38 -0.35
CA PHE A 52 10.50 -15.23 -0.38
C PHE A 52 9.92 -15.59 -1.75
N GLU A 53 8.79 -16.31 -1.71
CA GLU A 53 7.99 -16.61 -2.89
C GLU A 53 6.62 -15.96 -2.75
N LYS A 54 6.13 -15.45 -3.88
CA LYS A 54 4.76 -14.96 -3.98
C LYS A 54 3.81 -16.14 -3.82
N GLN A 55 2.98 -16.08 -2.79
CA GLN A 55 1.80 -16.92 -2.66
C GLN A 55 0.66 -16.36 -3.50
N THR A 56 -0.52 -16.98 -3.47
CA THR A 56 -1.65 -16.55 -4.28
C THR A 56 -2.06 -15.11 -3.95
N PRO A 57 -1.92 -14.16 -4.90
CA PRO A 57 -2.51 -12.83 -4.72
C PRO A 57 -4.02 -12.89 -4.94
N GLY A 58 -4.74 -11.88 -4.47
CA GLY A 58 -6.17 -11.77 -4.72
C GLY A 58 -6.66 -10.34 -4.70
N GLU A 59 -7.65 -10.06 -5.54
CA GLU A 59 -8.48 -8.87 -5.42
C GLU A 59 -9.70 -9.22 -4.56
N PHE A 60 -10.03 -8.36 -3.59
CA PHE A 60 -11.17 -8.58 -2.70
C PHE A 60 -12.08 -7.35 -2.66
N GLU A 61 -13.32 -7.56 -3.09
CA GLU A 61 -14.45 -6.68 -2.80
C GLU A 61 -14.84 -6.76 -1.31
N ASN A 62 -15.70 -5.85 -0.86
CA ASN A 62 -16.08 -5.76 0.56
C ASN A 62 -16.69 -7.06 1.10
N GLU A 63 -17.45 -7.81 0.32
CA GLU A 63 -18.10 -9.06 0.75
C GLU A 63 -17.06 -10.13 1.09
N ALA A 64 -16.09 -10.34 0.18
CA ALA A 64 -15.01 -11.29 0.41
C ALA A 64 -14.08 -10.83 1.54
N TRP A 65 -13.86 -9.52 1.65
CA TRP A 65 -13.06 -8.93 2.72
C TRP A 65 -13.73 -9.06 4.09
N ALA A 66 -15.05 -8.83 4.18
CA ALA A 66 -15.83 -8.96 5.41
C ALA A 66 -15.79 -10.38 5.97
N ALA A 67 -15.75 -11.40 5.11
CA ALA A 67 -15.63 -12.80 5.51
C ALA A 67 -14.25 -13.17 6.11
N ILE A 68 -13.23 -12.33 5.89
CA ILE A 68 -11.89 -12.52 6.49
C ILE A 68 -11.85 -11.98 7.92
N PHE A 69 -12.69 -10.99 8.25
CA PHE A 69 -12.91 -10.63 9.64
C PHE A 69 -13.58 -11.83 10.32
N GLN A 70 -13.04 -12.29 11.45
CA GLN A 70 -13.60 -13.39 12.25
C GLN A 70 -14.86 -12.92 13.02
N THR A 71 -15.83 -12.36 12.30
CA THR A 71 -17.05 -11.73 12.82
C THR A 71 -18.24 -12.67 12.81
N ASP A 72 -19.07 -12.61 13.85
CA ASP A 72 -20.33 -13.37 13.92
C ASP A 72 -21.43 -12.79 13.00
N ASP A 73 -21.28 -11.54 12.56
CA ASP A 73 -22.20 -10.86 11.64
C ASP A 73 -21.44 -10.23 10.46
N VAL A 74 -21.39 -10.97 9.34
CA VAL A 74 -20.72 -10.56 8.10
C VAL A 74 -21.46 -9.41 7.41
N GLU A 75 -22.80 -9.36 7.48
CA GLU A 75 -23.58 -8.30 6.85
C GLU A 75 -23.39 -6.96 7.56
N ALA A 76 -23.33 -6.96 8.90
CA ALA A 76 -22.99 -5.76 9.66
C ALA A 76 -21.56 -5.29 9.34
N LYS A 77 -20.63 -6.22 9.16
CA LYS A 77 -19.25 -5.89 8.76
C LYS A 77 -19.20 -5.28 7.35
N LEU A 78 -19.94 -5.83 6.40
CA LEU A 78 -20.07 -5.28 5.04
C LEU A 78 -20.56 -3.82 5.08
N ARG A 79 -21.67 -3.56 5.77
CA ARG A 79 -22.21 -2.19 5.94
C ARG A 79 -21.20 -1.26 6.61
N GLN A 80 -20.42 -1.76 7.55
CA GLN A 80 -19.35 -0.99 8.18
C GLN A 80 -18.25 -0.62 7.18
N LEU A 81 -17.78 -1.57 6.37
CA LEU A 81 -16.74 -1.32 5.36
C LEU A 81 -17.22 -0.32 4.30
N GLU A 82 -18.46 -0.45 3.84
CA GLU A 82 -19.11 0.50 2.93
C GLU A 82 -19.22 1.89 3.56
N ALA A 83 -19.65 1.98 4.83
CA ALA A 83 -19.73 3.26 5.55
C ALA A 83 -18.36 3.91 5.80
N GLN A 84 -17.28 3.13 5.79
CA GLN A 84 -15.91 3.63 5.82
C GLN A 84 -15.44 4.13 4.45
N GLY A 85 -16.24 3.98 3.40
CA GLY A 85 -15.91 4.35 2.03
C GLY A 85 -14.91 3.39 1.39
N ARG A 86 -14.77 2.15 1.88
CA ARG A 86 -13.91 1.13 1.26
C ARG A 86 -14.59 0.63 -0.01
N LEU A 87 -13.83 0.56 -1.10
CA LEU A 87 -14.30 0.00 -2.37
C LEU A 87 -13.79 -1.44 -2.53
N ARG A 88 -12.49 -1.58 -2.81
CA ARG A 88 -11.84 -2.87 -3.09
C ARG A 88 -10.38 -2.85 -2.64
N ASN A 89 -9.76 -4.02 -2.54
CA ASN A 89 -8.33 -4.09 -2.31
C ASN A 89 -7.65 -5.15 -3.18
N TYR A 90 -6.33 -5.06 -3.24
CA TYR A 90 -5.45 -6.07 -3.79
C TYR A 90 -4.47 -6.52 -2.72
N VAL A 91 -4.37 -7.84 -2.53
CA VAL A 91 -3.51 -8.47 -1.52
C VAL A 91 -2.43 -9.28 -2.22
N SER A 92 -1.18 -9.05 -1.84
CA SER A 92 -0.03 -9.90 -2.15
C SER A 92 0.47 -10.54 -0.85
N LEU A 93 0.54 -11.86 -0.85
CA LEU A 93 1.10 -12.64 0.26
C LEU A 93 2.41 -13.28 -0.18
N PHE A 94 3.39 -13.29 0.70
CA PHE A 94 4.70 -13.89 0.48
C PHE A 94 5.09 -14.75 1.67
N GLY A 95 5.70 -15.90 1.39
CA GLY A 95 6.27 -16.77 2.42
C GLY A 95 7.71 -17.15 2.06
N PRO A 96 8.59 -17.33 3.06
CA PRO A 96 9.94 -17.81 2.81
C PRO A 96 9.94 -19.30 2.42
N LYS A 97 10.92 -19.72 1.60
CA LYS A 97 11.16 -21.13 1.22
C LYS A 97 11.53 -22.04 2.39
N GLY A 98 11.95 -21.47 3.51
CA GLY A 98 12.34 -22.18 4.71
C GLY A 98 12.05 -21.36 5.96
N LEU A 99 12.38 -21.91 7.13
CA LEU A 99 12.18 -21.19 8.39
C LEU A 99 13.19 -20.04 8.50
N GLY A 100 12.67 -18.85 8.80
CA GLY A 100 13.42 -17.62 9.02
C GLY A 100 12.77 -16.77 10.10
N PRO A 101 13.37 -15.62 10.46
CA PRO A 101 12.83 -14.72 11.49
C PRO A 101 11.48 -14.11 11.08
N VAL A 102 11.29 -13.86 9.79
CA VAL A 102 10.01 -13.45 9.19
C VAL A 102 9.35 -14.68 8.56
N LEU A 103 8.11 -14.93 8.93
CA LEU A 103 7.32 -16.10 8.54
C LEU A 103 6.39 -15.81 7.37
N ALA A 104 5.93 -14.58 7.24
CA ALA A 104 5.09 -14.13 6.15
C ALA A 104 5.25 -12.61 5.95
N VAL A 105 5.03 -12.17 4.71
CA VAL A 105 4.84 -10.76 4.38
C VAL A 105 3.52 -10.62 3.64
N THR A 106 2.69 -9.68 4.10
CA THR A 106 1.41 -9.34 3.47
C THR A 106 1.47 -7.88 3.05
N ALA A 107 1.18 -7.60 1.78
CA ALA A 107 1.08 -6.25 1.25
C ALA A 107 -0.32 -6.04 0.67
N ILE A 108 -1.00 -4.98 1.11
CA ILE A 108 -2.39 -4.70 0.77
C ILE A 108 -2.47 -3.27 0.23
N SER A 109 -3.10 -3.10 -0.92
CA SER A 109 -3.48 -1.79 -1.46
C SER A 109 -5.00 -1.70 -1.45
N THR A 110 -5.59 -0.78 -0.69
CA THR A 110 -7.04 -0.61 -0.57
C THR A 110 -7.47 0.72 -1.16
N LEU A 111 -8.41 0.70 -2.10
CA LEU A 111 -9.00 1.89 -2.69
C LEU A 111 -10.22 2.35 -1.89
N TYR A 112 -10.30 3.66 -1.65
CA TYR A 112 -11.41 4.33 -0.98
C TYR A 112 -12.18 5.27 -1.92
N GLU A 113 -13.40 5.63 -1.55
CA GLU A 113 -14.26 6.59 -2.26
C GLU A 113 -13.60 7.95 -2.46
N ASP A 114 -12.90 8.45 -1.44
CA ASP A 114 -12.21 9.74 -1.47
C ASP A 114 -10.97 9.75 -0.55
N ALA A 115 -10.16 10.80 -0.67
CA ALA A 115 -8.91 10.94 0.09
C ALA A 115 -9.15 11.07 1.60
N GLY A 116 -10.30 11.61 2.01
CA GLY A 116 -10.70 11.71 3.42
C GLY A 116 -11.07 10.35 4.02
N ALA A 117 -11.73 9.48 3.25
CA ALA A 117 -12.00 8.09 3.63
C ALA A 117 -10.69 7.30 3.79
N ALA A 118 -9.75 7.47 2.86
CA ALA A 118 -8.40 6.89 2.97
C ALA A 118 -7.64 7.42 4.19
N GLU A 119 -7.70 8.73 4.47
CA GLU A 119 -7.07 9.32 5.66
C GLU A 119 -7.66 8.78 6.97
N ARG A 120 -9.00 8.66 7.06
CA ARG A 120 -9.65 8.06 8.23
C ARG A 120 -9.24 6.60 8.41
N SER A 121 -9.16 5.83 7.33
CA SER A 121 -8.70 4.44 7.41
C SER A 121 -7.29 4.34 8.02
N LEU A 122 -6.36 5.19 7.57
CA LEU A 122 -4.99 5.23 8.08
C LEU A 122 -4.94 5.58 9.58
N ARG A 123 -5.80 6.50 10.05
CA ARG A 123 -5.76 7.03 11.42
C ARG A 123 -6.61 6.28 12.44
N GLU A 124 -7.77 5.77 12.01
CA GLU A 124 -8.84 5.32 12.92
C GLU A 124 -9.17 3.84 12.75
N PHE A 125 -8.93 3.24 11.58
CA PHE A 125 -9.41 1.88 11.26
C PHE A 125 -8.29 0.89 10.95
N ALA A 126 -7.16 1.01 11.65
CA ALA A 126 -6.01 0.11 11.49
C ALA A 126 -5.61 -0.11 10.01
N CYS A 127 -5.64 0.97 9.22
CA CYS A 127 -5.35 0.96 7.79
C CYS A 127 -6.28 0.08 6.93
N GLY A 128 -7.47 -0.25 7.44
CA GLY A 128 -8.42 -1.15 6.78
C GLY A 128 -8.05 -2.62 6.86
N LEU A 129 -7.06 -2.98 7.69
CA LEU A 129 -6.69 -4.36 7.96
C LEU A 129 -7.78 -5.09 8.75
N PRO A 130 -7.89 -6.42 8.60
CA PRO A 130 -8.87 -7.24 9.31
C PRO A 130 -8.47 -7.45 10.78
N ILE A 131 -8.40 -6.36 11.53
CA ILE A 131 -8.05 -6.33 12.95
C ILE A 131 -9.30 -5.95 13.75
N GLU A 132 -9.64 -6.77 14.74
CA GLU A 132 -10.78 -6.52 15.63
C GLU A 132 -10.53 -5.32 16.56
N ALA A 133 -11.59 -4.60 16.93
CA ALA A 133 -11.49 -3.37 17.71
C ALA A 133 -10.98 -3.57 19.16
N ASN A 134 -11.07 -4.79 19.68
CA ASN A 134 -10.53 -5.20 20.98
C ASN A 134 -9.03 -5.52 20.94
N VAL A 135 -8.43 -5.69 19.76
CA VAL A 135 -7.01 -5.97 19.61
C VAL A 135 -6.22 -4.70 19.87
N ARG A 136 -5.24 -4.79 20.78
CA ARG A 136 -4.37 -3.68 21.12
C ARG A 136 -3.32 -3.48 20.04
N LEU A 137 -3.32 -2.31 19.41
CA LEU A 137 -2.23 -1.85 18.55
C LEU A 137 -1.13 -1.23 19.42
N GLU A 138 0.13 -1.62 19.20
CA GLU A 138 1.31 -1.02 19.83
C GLU A 138 1.96 -0.03 18.84
N PRO A 139 1.72 1.29 18.93
CA PRO A 139 2.19 2.24 17.93
C PRO A 139 3.72 2.26 17.78
N GLN A 140 4.18 2.40 16.54
CA GLN A 140 5.60 2.52 16.19
C GLN A 140 5.84 3.83 15.44
N LEU A 141 6.99 4.45 15.69
CA LEU A 141 7.42 5.59 14.89
C LEU A 141 7.91 5.10 13.53
N VAL A 142 7.34 5.68 12.47
CA VAL A 142 7.71 5.42 11.07
C VAL A 142 8.06 6.73 10.39
N PRO A 143 8.94 6.72 9.37
CA PRO A 143 9.17 7.90 8.56
C PRO A 143 7.89 8.35 7.83
N ALA A 144 7.86 9.60 7.38
CA ALA A 144 6.83 10.04 6.46
C ALA A 144 7.00 9.32 5.11
N ILE A 145 5.91 8.73 4.62
CA ILE A 145 5.84 7.99 3.35
C ILE A 145 4.56 8.44 2.65
N GLY A 146 4.65 8.75 1.35
CA GLY A 146 3.53 9.25 0.56
C GLY A 146 2.89 10.51 1.18
N ASP A 147 1.56 10.56 1.20
CA ASP A 147 0.78 11.65 1.80
C ASP A 147 0.57 11.50 3.32
N GLY A 148 1.13 10.46 3.94
CA GLY A 148 0.97 10.17 5.37
C GLY A 148 1.22 8.70 5.67
N ALA A 149 1.80 8.42 6.83
CA ALA A 149 2.16 7.07 7.25
C ALA A 149 1.79 6.80 8.72
N SER A 150 1.57 5.53 9.04
CA SER A 150 1.30 5.02 10.39
C SER A 150 2.01 3.68 10.56
N GLY A 151 2.47 3.39 11.78
CA GLY A 151 3.10 2.11 12.10
C GLY A 151 2.63 1.57 13.43
N PHE A 152 2.51 0.26 13.53
CA PHE A 152 2.14 -0.41 14.78
C PHE A 152 2.55 -1.88 14.77
N LEU A 153 2.59 -2.48 15.96
CA LEU A 153 2.71 -3.92 16.16
C LEU A 153 1.37 -4.49 16.64
N VAL A 154 1.08 -5.73 16.25
CA VAL A 154 0.01 -6.55 16.83
C VAL A 154 0.61 -7.85 17.34
N ARG A 155 0.34 -8.19 18.61
CA ARG A 155 0.73 -9.46 19.20
C ARG A 155 -0.42 -10.46 19.08
N GLN A 156 -0.14 -11.60 18.46
CA GLN A 156 -1.07 -12.71 18.35
C GLN A 156 -0.73 -13.73 19.43
N PHE A 157 -1.64 -13.91 20.37
CA PHE A 157 -1.51 -14.88 21.46
C PHE A 157 -2.36 -16.10 21.18
N GLU A 158 -1.76 -17.28 21.30
CA GLU A 158 -2.46 -18.55 21.15
C GLU A 158 -2.00 -19.49 22.29
N GLU A 159 -2.93 -20.23 22.87
CA GLU A 159 -2.76 -20.89 24.19
C GLU A 159 -1.66 -21.97 24.20
N ASP A 160 -1.26 -22.48 23.04
CA ASP A 160 -0.23 -23.52 22.91
C ASP A 160 0.76 -23.27 21.76
N ALA A 161 0.90 -22.01 21.30
CA ALA A 161 1.79 -21.65 20.18
C ALA A 161 2.75 -20.52 20.55
N PRO A 162 3.88 -20.36 19.82
CA PRO A 162 4.71 -19.17 19.94
C PRO A 162 3.88 -17.92 19.72
N THR A 163 4.10 -16.87 20.52
CA THR A 163 3.52 -15.57 20.25
C THR A 163 4.08 -15.05 18.93
N PHE A 164 3.19 -14.73 17.99
CA PHE A 164 3.56 -14.05 16.75
C PHE A 164 3.36 -12.55 16.89
N VAL A 165 4.17 -11.80 16.16
CA VAL A 165 4.10 -10.35 16.08
C VAL A 165 4.00 -9.94 14.63
N ASP A 166 2.94 -9.20 14.34
CA ASP A 166 2.77 -8.49 13.08
C ASP A 166 3.35 -7.09 13.22
N ALA A 167 4.44 -6.83 12.50
CA ALA A 167 4.97 -5.48 12.34
C ALA A 167 4.37 -4.85 11.09
N THR A 168 3.65 -3.74 11.26
CA THR A 168 2.88 -3.12 10.17
C THR A 168 3.33 -1.67 9.94
N VAL A 169 3.55 -1.34 8.68
CA VAL A 169 3.69 0.05 8.19
C VAL A 169 2.63 0.28 7.13
N CYS A 170 1.86 1.34 7.32
CA CYS A 170 0.88 1.80 6.36
C CYS A 170 1.26 3.17 5.83
N PHE A 171 0.91 3.44 4.58
CA PHE A 171 1.04 4.75 3.99
C PHE A 171 -0.10 5.04 3.02
N ARG A 172 -0.38 6.32 2.77
CA ARG A 172 -1.44 6.78 1.88
C ARG A 172 -0.85 7.42 0.63
N THR A 173 -1.49 7.17 -0.50
CA THR A 173 -1.25 7.87 -1.78
C THR A 173 -2.61 8.22 -2.39
N GLY A 174 -3.07 9.45 -2.17
CA GLY A 174 -4.37 9.92 -2.63
C GLY A 174 -5.49 9.16 -1.94
N ARG A 175 -6.28 8.43 -2.74
CA ARG A 175 -7.41 7.59 -2.29
C ARG A 175 -7.02 6.16 -1.89
N VAL A 176 -5.74 5.79 -2.02
CA VAL A 176 -5.28 4.43 -1.72
C VAL A 176 -4.55 4.41 -0.39
N VAL A 177 -4.89 3.46 0.47
CA VAL A 177 -4.11 3.11 1.66
C VAL A 177 -3.37 1.81 1.37
N HIS A 178 -2.06 1.85 1.54
CA HIS A 178 -1.18 0.70 1.46
C HIS A 178 -0.83 0.25 2.88
N ALA A 179 -0.82 -1.05 3.11
CA ALA A 179 -0.37 -1.67 4.34
C ALA A 179 0.61 -2.79 4.03
N VAL A 180 1.80 -2.72 4.62
CA VAL A 180 2.82 -3.77 4.56
C VAL A 180 2.97 -4.33 5.96
N GLN A 181 2.77 -5.63 6.10
CA GLN A 181 2.86 -6.36 7.35
C GLN A 181 3.88 -7.48 7.22
N ALA A 182 4.77 -7.63 8.19
CA ALA A 182 5.63 -8.80 8.35
C ALA A 182 5.28 -9.53 9.64
N THR A 183 4.93 -10.80 9.51
CA THR A 183 4.65 -11.68 10.66
C THR A 183 5.93 -12.38 11.07
N SER A 184 6.25 -12.35 12.37
CA SER A 184 7.47 -12.91 12.95
C SER A 184 7.21 -13.55 14.31
N VAL A 185 8.14 -14.35 14.81
CA VAL A 185 8.09 -14.80 16.22
C VAL A 185 8.41 -13.60 17.12
N ALA A 186 7.73 -13.47 18.26
CA ALA A 186 7.97 -12.40 19.20
C ALA A 186 9.45 -12.34 19.63
N GLY A 187 10.04 -11.14 19.58
CA GLY A 187 11.43 -10.87 19.93
C GLY A 187 12.38 -10.81 18.75
N VAL A 188 11.93 -11.10 17.52
CA VAL A 188 12.72 -10.98 16.28
C VAL A 188 12.07 -10.09 15.22
N GLU A 189 11.06 -9.30 15.60
CA GLU A 189 10.42 -8.33 14.73
C GLU A 189 11.42 -7.29 14.17
N ASP A 190 11.38 -7.05 12.86
CA ASP A 190 12.21 -6.04 12.18
C ASP A 190 11.33 -4.99 11.51
N ILE A 191 11.00 -3.92 12.25
CA ILE A 191 10.23 -2.79 11.71
C ILE A 191 10.99 -2.09 10.58
N GLY A 192 12.33 -2.09 10.61
CA GLY A 192 13.15 -1.52 9.56
C GLY A 192 13.00 -2.27 8.24
N PHE A 193 12.83 -3.60 8.29
CA PHE A 193 12.49 -4.40 7.12
C PHE A 193 11.14 -4.00 6.53
N VAL A 194 10.12 -3.83 7.36
CA VAL A 194 8.78 -3.41 6.90
C VAL A 194 8.81 -2.01 6.30
N ILE A 195 9.55 -1.07 6.88
CA ILE A 195 9.75 0.28 6.32
C ILE A 195 10.40 0.20 4.92
N ARG A 196 11.47 -0.57 4.76
CA ARG A 196 12.12 -0.74 3.44
C ARG A 196 11.18 -1.35 2.39
N LEU A 197 10.31 -2.27 2.80
CA LEU A 197 9.29 -2.82 1.92
C LEU A 197 8.21 -1.79 1.57
N ALA A 198 7.77 -0.96 2.54
CA ALA A 198 6.84 0.13 2.29
C ALA A 198 7.42 1.15 1.29
N GLU A 199 8.71 1.50 1.39
CA GLU A 199 9.39 2.37 0.42
C GLU A 199 9.46 1.75 -0.99
N ARG A 200 9.68 0.43 -1.10
CA ARG A 200 9.63 -0.27 -2.39
C ARG A 200 8.23 -0.27 -2.97
N MET A 201 7.21 -0.47 -2.14
CA MET A 201 5.81 -0.41 -2.54
C MET A 201 5.44 1.00 -3.01
N LEU A 202 5.92 2.05 -2.32
CA LEU A 202 5.76 3.44 -2.76
C LEU A 202 6.34 3.66 -4.16
N ALA A 203 7.55 3.18 -4.43
CA ALA A 203 8.18 3.30 -5.74
C ALA A 203 7.37 2.61 -6.86
N ARG A 204 6.69 1.50 -6.55
CA ARG A 204 5.75 0.85 -7.48
C ARG A 204 4.50 1.69 -7.69
N THR A 205 3.95 2.25 -6.63
CA THR A 205 2.81 3.15 -6.70
C THR A 205 3.11 4.39 -7.56
N ASP A 206 4.27 5.01 -7.37
CA ASP A 206 4.72 6.14 -8.20
C ASP A 206 4.80 5.74 -9.68
N ALA A 207 5.38 4.55 -9.96
CA ALA A 207 5.48 4.03 -11.32
C ALA A 207 4.11 3.67 -11.94
N ALA A 208 3.14 3.23 -11.12
CA ALA A 208 1.78 2.95 -11.56
C ALA A 208 1.03 4.23 -11.93
N PHE A 209 1.13 5.28 -11.12
CA PHE A 209 0.52 6.58 -11.42
C PHE A 209 1.14 7.24 -12.64
N ALA A 210 2.47 7.20 -12.78
CA ALA A 210 3.15 7.76 -13.96
C ALA A 210 2.70 7.12 -15.28
N LYS A 211 2.27 5.85 -15.26
CA LYS A 211 1.70 5.17 -16.44
C LYS A 211 0.26 5.55 -16.72
N ALA A 212 -0.52 5.90 -15.69
CA ALA A 212 -1.92 6.29 -15.84
C ALA A 212 -2.08 7.70 -16.42
N GLU A 213 -1.06 8.55 -16.26
CA GLU A 213 -1.05 9.94 -16.76
C GLU A 213 -0.48 10.10 -18.18
N GLY A 214 0.12 9.05 -18.75
CA GLY A 214 0.77 9.04 -20.08
C GLY A 214 -0.06 8.37 -21.16
#